data_AF-A0A2A6CE47-F1
#
_entry.id   AF-A0A2A6CE47-F1
#
_cell.length_a   1.000
_cell.length_b   1.000
_cell.length_c   1.000
_cell.angle_alpha   90.00
_cell.angle_beta   90.00
_cell.angle_gamma   90.00
#
_symmetry.space_group_name_H-M   'P 1'
#
loop_
_entity.id
_entity.type
_entity.pdbx_description
1 polymer ?
#
loop_
_entity_poly.entity_id
_entity_poly.type
_entity_poly.pdbx_seq_one_letter_code
_entity_poly.pdbx_strand_id
1 'polypeptide(L)'
;MTASFGFRYYVLRFPVPTVKSTRRFNLLLALPTTICFVLFSFGRSPKSDIEDLLLKYVPQYDFSTTVIEALLNPTRNPCVLTTVWIGEICVALSPLTTLYFVKPYREKVVDLVMRRQRKLTTLSSTDFSSTDTGATRRQSVKAIKISIHSNHLPNQ
;
A
#
# COMPACT_ATOMS: atom_id res chain seq x y z
N MET A 1 22.57 1.38 -5.14
CA MET A 1 23.35 2.18 -4.16
C MET A 1 22.72 3.54 -3.82
N THR A 2 21.90 4.15 -4.69
CA THR A 2 21.27 5.47 -4.50
C THR A 2 20.31 5.55 -3.30
N ALA A 3 19.60 4.45 -2.98
CA ALA A 3 18.68 4.39 -1.86
C ALA A 3 19.37 4.58 -0.48
N SER A 4 20.63 4.15 -0.36
CA SER A 4 21.38 4.23 0.90
C SER A 4 21.79 5.67 1.23
N PHE A 5 22.15 6.46 0.20
CA PHE A 5 22.41 7.89 0.34
C PHE A 5 21.14 8.68 0.66
N GLY A 6 20.02 8.35 0.01
CA GLY A 6 18.71 8.95 0.31
C GLY A 6 18.28 8.73 1.76
N PHE A 7 18.49 7.53 2.30
CA PHE A 7 18.19 7.21 3.69
C PHE A 7 19.06 7.99 4.68
N ARG A 8 20.38 8.10 4.43
CA ARG A 8 21.29 8.88 5.28
C ARG A 8 20.95 10.36 5.30
N TYR A 9 20.64 10.94 4.14
CA TYR A 9 20.21 12.34 4.07
C TYR A 9 18.84 12.56 4.76
N TYR A 10 17.95 11.58 4.68
CA TYR A 10 16.64 11.62 5.34
C TYR A 10 16.75 11.62 6.87
N VAL A 11 17.59 10.75 7.45
CA VAL A 11 17.86 10.68 8.90
C VAL A 11 18.41 11.99 9.44
N LEU A 12 19.19 12.74 8.65
CA LEU A 12 19.74 14.03 9.04
C LEU A 12 18.73 15.18 8.99
N ARG A 13 17.63 15.06 8.22
CA ARG A 13 16.72 16.17 7.93
C ARG A 13 15.34 16.07 8.60
N PHE A 14 14.93 14.89 9.05
CA PHE A 14 13.58 14.68 9.60
C PHE A 14 13.61 14.01 10.98
N PRO A 15 12.65 14.34 11.87
CA PRO A 15 12.56 13.74 13.19
C PRO A 15 12.32 12.23 13.09
N VAL A 16 13.03 11.49 13.92
CA VAL A 16 13.03 10.01 13.93
C VAL A 16 11.60 9.50 14.16
N PRO A 17 11.11 8.54 13.35
CA PRO A 17 9.80 7.94 13.56
C PRO A 17 9.72 7.32 14.97
N THR A 18 8.57 7.45 15.62
CA THR A 18 8.34 6.91 16.97
C THR A 18 8.57 5.40 17.01
N VAL A 19 9.35 4.93 18.00
CA VAL A 19 9.75 3.52 18.17
C VAL A 19 8.59 2.53 18.06
N LYS A 20 7.42 2.87 18.62
CA LYS A 20 6.20 2.04 18.55
C LYS A 20 5.67 1.84 17.13
N SER A 21 5.79 2.87 16.27
CA SER A 21 5.36 2.79 14.86
C SER A 21 6.33 1.92 14.06
N THR A 22 7.63 2.16 14.24
CA THR A 22 8.69 1.38 13.60
C THR A 22 8.62 -0.09 13.96
N ARG A 23 8.36 -0.44 15.24
CA ARG A 23 8.23 -1.84 15.68
C ARG A 23 7.07 -2.56 14.99
N ARG A 24 5.88 -1.93 14.95
CA ARG A 24 4.71 -2.51 14.28
C ARG A 24 4.96 -2.72 12.80
N PHE A 25 5.62 -1.75 12.16
CA PHE A 25 5.94 -1.83 10.75
C PHE A 25 6.96 -2.94 10.44
N ASN A 26 8.00 -3.05 11.25
CA ASN A 26 9.02 -4.08 11.06
C ASN A 26 8.44 -5.48 11.30
N LEU A 27 7.51 -5.62 12.26
CA LEU A 27 6.76 -6.86 12.47
C LEU A 27 5.89 -7.21 11.25
N LEU A 28 5.21 -6.21 10.67
CA LEU A 28 4.38 -6.37 9.47
C LEU A 28 5.21 -6.82 8.26
N LEU A 29 6.45 -6.34 8.11
CA LEU A 29 7.39 -6.75 7.06
C LEU A 29 8.04 -8.11 7.33
N ALA A 30 8.27 -8.45 8.61
CA ALA A 30 8.86 -9.73 9.00
C ALA A 30 7.90 -10.90 8.78
N LEU A 31 6.60 -10.70 8.95
CA LEU A 31 5.59 -11.75 8.73
C LEU A 31 5.65 -12.40 7.33
N PRO A 32 5.52 -11.66 6.22
CA PRO A 32 5.55 -12.26 4.89
C PRO A 32 6.89 -12.94 4.58
N THR A 33 8.01 -12.38 5.07
CA THR A 33 9.34 -13.00 4.88
C THR A 33 9.47 -14.32 5.65
N THR A 34 8.94 -14.40 6.87
CA THR A 34 8.90 -15.67 7.62
C THR A 34 7.99 -16.71 6.96
N ILE A 35 6.84 -16.29 6.44
CA ILE A 35 5.93 -17.18 5.71
C ILE A 35 6.61 -17.70 4.43
N CYS A 36 7.28 -16.83 3.66
CA CYS A 36 8.08 -17.24 2.51
C CYS A 36 9.13 -18.29 2.88
N PHE A 37 9.86 -18.07 3.97
CA PHE A 37 10.91 -18.99 4.40
C PHE A 37 10.34 -20.39 4.74
N VAL A 38 9.21 -20.44 5.44
CA VAL A 38 8.53 -21.69 5.76
C VAL A 38 8.04 -22.37 4.49
N LEU A 39 7.35 -21.66 3.59
CA LEU A 39 6.85 -22.21 2.33
C LEU A 39 7.98 -22.70 1.42
N PHE A 40 9.09 -21.98 1.36
CA PHE A 40 10.28 -22.39 0.61
C PHE A 40 10.90 -23.67 1.18
N SER A 41 10.92 -23.82 2.51
CA SER A 41 11.40 -25.03 3.17
C SER A 41 10.55 -26.26 2.83
N PHE A 42 9.24 -26.09 2.63
CA PHE A 42 8.34 -27.15 2.15
C PHE A 42 8.36 -27.35 0.62
N GLY A 43 8.88 -26.40 -0.14
CA GLY A 43 8.98 -26.48 -1.60
C GLY A 43 10.06 -27.43 -2.12
N ARG A 44 10.88 -27.98 -1.22
CA ARG A 44 12.06 -28.79 -1.54
C ARG A 44 11.64 -30.17 -2.06
N SER A 45 12.29 -30.62 -3.13
CA SER A 45 12.05 -31.95 -3.69
C SER A 45 12.79 -33.03 -2.90
N PRO A 46 12.22 -34.25 -2.79
CA PRO A 46 12.91 -35.36 -2.15
C PRO A 46 14.18 -35.73 -2.92
N LYS A 47 15.19 -36.25 -2.20
CA LYS A 47 16.52 -36.55 -2.76
C LYS A 47 16.47 -37.56 -3.92
N SER A 48 15.57 -38.54 -3.89
CA SER A 48 15.37 -39.54 -4.94
C SER A 48 15.10 -38.91 -6.32
N ASP A 49 14.17 -37.98 -6.39
CA ASP A 49 13.73 -37.37 -7.66
C ASP A 49 14.83 -36.50 -8.27
N ILE A 50 15.71 -35.97 -7.42
CA ILE A 50 16.85 -35.14 -7.82
C ILE A 50 17.99 -36.02 -8.33
N GLU A 51 18.28 -37.12 -7.64
CA GLU A 51 19.33 -38.07 -8.02
C GLU A 51 19.04 -38.70 -9.39
N ASP A 52 17.79 -39.07 -9.66
CA ASP A 52 17.39 -39.61 -10.97
C ASP A 52 17.67 -38.61 -12.11
N LEU A 53 17.43 -37.32 -11.87
CA LEU A 53 17.74 -36.27 -12.85
C LEU A 53 19.25 -36.01 -12.94
N LEU A 54 19.97 -36.02 -11.83
CA LEU A 54 21.42 -35.79 -11.83
C LEU A 54 22.17 -36.91 -12.53
N LEU A 55 21.82 -38.16 -12.28
CA LEU A 55 22.39 -39.32 -12.97
C LEU A 55 22.14 -39.27 -14.48
N LYS A 56 21.00 -38.70 -14.90
CA LYS A 56 20.67 -38.52 -16.31
C LYS A 56 21.58 -37.51 -17.02
N TYR A 57 21.95 -36.40 -16.37
CA TYR A 57 22.72 -35.32 -17.00
C TYR A 57 24.21 -35.33 -16.68
N VAL A 58 24.61 -35.91 -15.54
CA VAL A 58 25.97 -35.86 -15.01
C VAL A 58 26.33 -37.20 -14.34
N PRO A 59 26.33 -38.32 -15.08
CA PRO A 59 26.55 -39.66 -14.51
C PRO A 59 27.94 -39.85 -13.90
N GLN A 60 28.90 -38.98 -14.23
CA GLN A 60 30.29 -39.06 -13.75
C GLN A 60 30.49 -38.61 -12.29
N TYR A 61 29.48 -38.02 -11.64
CA TYR A 61 29.58 -37.56 -10.26
C TYR A 61 28.88 -38.52 -9.29
N ASP A 62 29.56 -38.86 -8.19
CA ASP A 62 28.97 -39.60 -7.08
C ASP A 62 28.34 -38.65 -6.07
N PHE A 63 27.03 -38.75 -5.91
CA PHE A 63 26.20 -37.90 -5.06
C PHE A 63 25.78 -38.58 -3.75
N SER A 64 26.20 -39.82 -3.51
CA SER A 64 25.81 -40.63 -2.35
C SER A 64 26.16 -39.97 -1.02
N THR A 65 27.31 -39.29 -0.96
CA THR A 65 27.84 -38.64 0.25
C THR A 65 27.45 -37.18 0.41
N THR A 66 26.81 -36.56 -0.59
CA THR A 66 26.47 -35.14 -0.56
C THR A 66 25.00 -34.89 -0.23
N VAL A 67 24.76 -33.84 0.56
CA VAL A 67 23.42 -33.33 0.82
C VAL A 67 23.05 -32.46 -0.38
N ILE A 68 22.18 -32.98 -1.24
CA ILE A 68 21.73 -32.28 -2.43
C ILE A 68 20.33 -31.77 -2.19
N GLU A 69 20.19 -30.51 -2.52
CA GLU A 69 19.06 -29.68 -2.18
C GLU A 69 18.66 -28.94 -3.45
N ALA A 70 17.58 -29.39 -4.10
CA ALA A 70 17.14 -28.81 -5.35
C ALA A 70 15.63 -28.55 -5.38
N LEU A 71 15.24 -27.69 -6.32
CA LEU A 71 13.87 -27.27 -6.55
C LEU A 71 13.47 -27.77 -7.94
N LEU A 72 12.79 -28.92 -8.02
CA LEU A 72 12.26 -29.38 -9.30
C LEU A 72 10.99 -28.61 -9.65
N ASN A 73 10.90 -28.19 -10.92
CA ASN A 73 9.69 -27.63 -11.52
C ASN A 73 9.02 -26.54 -10.65
N PRO A 74 9.66 -25.37 -10.49
CA PRO A 74 9.17 -24.30 -9.61
C PRO A 74 7.76 -23.79 -9.94
N THR A 75 7.33 -23.94 -11.20
CA THR A 75 5.99 -23.58 -11.66
C THR A 75 4.91 -24.60 -11.32
N ARG A 76 5.27 -25.86 -11.04
CA ARG A 76 4.33 -26.94 -10.69
C ARG A 76 4.09 -27.02 -9.20
N ASN A 77 5.09 -26.66 -8.38
CA ASN A 77 4.96 -26.68 -6.92
C ASN A 77 4.28 -25.40 -6.41
N PRO A 78 3.07 -25.49 -5.82
CA PRO A 78 2.34 -24.32 -5.35
C PRO A 78 3.07 -23.57 -4.22
N CYS A 79 3.86 -24.27 -3.39
CA CYS A 79 4.64 -23.65 -2.31
C CYS A 79 5.76 -22.77 -2.87
N VAL A 80 6.43 -23.22 -3.93
CA VAL A 80 7.48 -22.43 -4.59
C VAL A 80 6.87 -21.26 -5.33
N LEU A 81 5.81 -21.50 -6.12
CA LEU A 81 5.16 -20.45 -6.87
C LEU A 81 4.66 -19.32 -5.97
N THR A 82 4.04 -19.65 -4.84
CA THR A 82 3.58 -18.65 -3.86
C THR A 82 4.72 -17.84 -3.26
N THR A 83 5.89 -18.44 -3.01
CA THR A 83 7.07 -17.71 -2.50
C THR A 83 7.56 -16.66 -3.49
N VAL A 84 7.53 -16.96 -4.80
CA VAL A 84 7.91 -16.02 -5.87
C VAL A 84 6.95 -14.83 -5.87
N TRP A 85 5.63 -15.09 -5.87
CA TRP A 85 4.63 -14.02 -5.85
C TRP A 85 4.73 -13.12 -4.61
N ILE A 86 4.94 -13.69 -3.43
CA ILE A 86 5.10 -12.91 -2.21
C ILE A 86 6.39 -12.08 -2.29
N GLY A 87 7.48 -12.65 -2.81
CA GLY A 87 8.73 -11.94 -3.05
C GLY A 87 8.56 -10.71 -3.95
N GLU A 88 7.86 -10.88 -5.08
CA GLU A 88 7.53 -9.78 -6.01
C GLU A 88 6.70 -8.68 -5.34
N ILE A 89 5.69 -9.05 -4.55
CA ILE A 89 4.88 -8.10 -3.79
C ILE A 89 5.75 -7.35 -2.78
N CYS A 90 6.65 -8.03 -2.06
CA CYS A 90 7.57 -7.38 -1.12
C CYS A 90 8.50 -6.37 -1.81
N VAL A 91 9.02 -6.71 -3.00
CA VAL A 91 9.86 -5.81 -3.80
C VAL A 91 9.04 -4.60 -4.27
N ALA A 92 7.81 -4.82 -4.76
CA ALA A 92 6.91 -3.75 -5.19
C ALA A 92 6.47 -2.84 -4.02
N LEU A 93 6.34 -3.38 -2.81
CA LEU A 93 6.01 -2.63 -1.60
C LEU A 93 7.20 -1.81 -1.07
N SER A 94 8.44 -2.20 -1.36
CA SER A 94 9.65 -1.50 -0.90
C SER A 94 9.65 0.03 -1.18
N PRO A 95 9.36 0.52 -2.40
CA PRO A 95 9.23 1.97 -2.64
C PRO A 95 8.04 2.60 -1.91
N LEU A 96 6.92 1.88 -1.73
CA LEU A 96 5.77 2.35 -0.94
C LEU A 96 6.14 2.52 0.54
N THR A 97 6.93 1.61 1.10
CA THR A 97 7.47 1.75 2.46
C THR A 97 8.31 3.01 2.59
N THR A 98 9.14 3.29 1.58
CA THR A 98 9.97 4.50 1.52
C THR A 98 9.10 5.75 1.45
N LEU A 99 8.07 5.75 0.61
CA LEU A 99 7.09 6.85 0.51
C LEU A 99 6.33 7.10 1.82
N TYR A 100 6.01 6.05 2.58
CA TYR A 100 5.34 6.18 3.87
C TYR A 100 6.26 6.80 4.93
N PHE A 101 7.51 6.35 5.00
CA PHE A 101 8.46 6.85 6.00
C PHE A 101 8.97 8.24 5.67
N VAL A 102 9.04 8.63 4.40
CA VAL A 102 9.58 9.94 3.99
C VAL A 102 8.48 11.01 4.08
N LYS A 103 8.51 11.77 5.18
CA LYS A 103 7.54 12.82 5.54
C LYS A 103 7.09 13.75 4.39
N PRO A 104 7.97 14.31 3.54
CA PRO A 104 7.55 15.20 2.46
C PRO A 104 6.73 14.51 1.36
N TYR A 105 6.89 13.20 1.17
CA TYR A 105 6.04 12.44 0.25
C TYR A 105 4.70 12.10 0.87
N ARG A 106 4.67 11.73 2.16
CA ARG A 106 3.42 11.50 2.89
C ARG A 106 2.48 12.70 2.81
N GLU A 107 3.00 13.91 3.06
CA GLU A 107 2.19 15.13 3.02
C GLU A 107 1.64 15.39 1.61
N LYS A 108 2.46 15.25 0.56
CA LYS A 108 2.01 15.39 -0.83
C LYS A 108 0.95 14.36 -1.24
N VAL A 109 1.10 13.11 -0.82
CA VAL A 109 0.13 12.04 -1.11
C VAL A 109 -1.18 12.31 -0.39
N VAL A 110 -1.15 12.69 0.89
CA VAL A 110 -2.35 13.07 1.64
C VAL A 110 -3.03 14.27 0.99
N ASP A 111 -2.28 15.29 0.57
CA ASP A 111 -2.80 16.45 -0.14
C ASP A 111 -3.50 16.05 -1.46
N LEU A 112 -2.88 15.15 -2.23
CA LEU A 112 -3.44 14.67 -3.49
C LEU A 112 -4.73 13.89 -3.28
N VAL A 113 -4.76 12.99 -2.27
CA VAL A 113 -5.95 12.19 -1.92
C VAL A 113 -7.09 13.09 -1.43
N MET A 114 -6.80 14.06 -0.56
CA MET A 114 -7.79 15.00 -0.03
C MET A 114 -8.34 15.95 -1.11
N ARG A 115 -7.53 16.32 -2.11
CA ARG A 115 -8.00 17.09 -3.29
C ARG A 115 -8.96 16.27 -4.16
N ARG A 116 -8.76 14.95 -4.25
CA ARG A 116 -9.62 14.04 -5.02
C ARG A 116 -10.98 13.84 -4.35
N GLN A 117 -11.00 13.70 -3.03
CA GLN A 117 -12.26 13.60 -2.27
C GLN A 117 -13.10 14.88 -2.41
N ARG A 118 -12.49 16.07 -2.29
CA ARG A 118 -13.19 17.35 -2.48
C ARG A 118 -13.86 17.47 -3.85
N LYS A 119 -13.21 17.01 -4.92
CA LYS A 119 -13.78 17.01 -6.28
C LYS A 119 -14.99 16.08 -6.42
N LEU A 120 -14.96 14.91 -5.76
CA LEU A 120 -16.08 13.96 -5.79
C LEU A 120 -17.30 14.51 -5.02
N THR A 121 -17.07 15.15 -3.87
CA THR A 121 -18.16 15.74 -3.08
C THR A 121 -18.83 16.91 -3.80
N THR A 122 -18.08 17.75 -4.51
CA THR A 122 -18.65 18.86 -5.30
C THR A 122 -19.45 18.39 -6.52
N LEU A 123 -19.03 17.29 -7.18
CA LEU A 123 -19.78 16.69 -8.29
C LEU A 123 -21.11 16.08 -7.80
N SER A 124 -21.07 15.34 -6.69
CA SER A 124 -22.28 14.73 -6.10
C SER A 124 -23.34 15.76 -5.67
N SER A 125 -22.95 16.98 -5.29
CA SER A 125 -23.89 18.05 -4.93
C SER A 125 -24.45 18.82 -6.14
N THR A 126 -23.85 18.68 -7.32
CA THR A 126 -24.32 19.37 -8.54
C THR A 126 -25.40 18.54 -9.27
N ASP A 127 -25.34 17.20 -9.16
CA ASP A 127 -26.32 16.31 -9.80
C ASP A 127 -27.65 16.19 -9.04
N PHE A 128 -27.71 16.57 -7.75
CA PHE A 128 -28.97 16.57 -6.98
C PHE A 128 -29.80 17.86 -7.16
N SER A 129 -29.31 18.83 -7.93
CA SER A 129 -30.00 20.12 -8.16
C SER A 129 -30.71 20.22 -9.53
N SER A 130 -30.73 19.15 -10.34
CA SER A 130 -31.29 19.17 -11.70
C SER A 130 -32.55 18.31 -11.91
N THR A 131 -33.23 17.92 -10.83
CA THR A 131 -34.60 17.39 -10.89
C THR A 131 -35.49 18.07 -9.85
N ASP A 132 -35.73 19.38 -9.99
CA ASP A 132 -37.03 19.95 -9.63
C ASP A 132 -37.21 21.37 -10.20
N THR A 133 -37.53 21.43 -11.50
CA THR A 133 -38.29 22.55 -12.06
C THR A 133 -39.72 22.08 -12.24
N GLY A 134 -40.55 22.28 -11.22
CA GLY A 134 -41.92 21.76 -11.22
C GLY A 134 -42.82 22.31 -10.13
N ALA A 135 -42.98 23.64 -10.10
CA ALA A 135 -44.03 24.36 -9.39
C ALA A 135 -43.87 24.58 -7.87
N THR A 136 -44.27 25.79 -7.47
CA THR A 136 -44.63 26.20 -6.09
C THR A 136 -43.49 26.68 -5.18
N ARG A 137 -42.95 27.87 -5.46
CA ARG A 137 -42.62 28.81 -4.37
C ARG A 137 -42.55 30.28 -4.78
N ARG A 138 -43.59 30.76 -5.48
CA ARG A 138 -43.78 32.20 -5.76
C ARG A 138 -44.50 32.98 -4.64
N GLN A 139 -44.68 32.42 -3.44
CA GLN A 139 -45.52 33.05 -2.40
C GLN A 139 -44.86 33.40 -1.06
N SER A 140 -43.59 33.05 -0.78
CA SER A 140 -43.04 33.28 0.57
C SER A 140 -42.07 34.46 0.72
N VAL A 141 -41.67 35.16 -0.35
CA VAL A 141 -40.72 36.30 -0.24
C VAL A 141 -41.44 37.67 -0.23
N LYS A 142 -42.75 37.72 -0.49
CA LYS A 142 -43.55 38.95 -0.35
C LYS A 142 -44.02 39.25 1.09
N ALA A 143 -43.88 38.31 2.03
CA ALA A 143 -44.33 38.49 3.41
C ALA A 143 -43.23 38.99 4.37
N ILE A 144 -41.95 38.93 4.00
CA ILE A 144 -40.83 39.38 4.85
C ILE A 144 -40.17 40.60 4.19
N LYS A 145 -40.97 41.61 3.82
CA LYS A 145 -40.47 42.93 3.41
C LYS A 145 -41.16 44.08 4.15
N ILE A 146 -41.98 43.77 5.16
CA ILE A 146 -42.82 44.76 5.88
C ILE A 146 -42.47 44.88 7.37
N SER A 147 -41.62 44.02 7.95
CA SER A 147 -41.47 43.98 9.42
C SER A 147 -40.08 44.31 10.00
N ILE A 148 -39.17 44.96 9.27
CA ILE A 148 -37.96 45.54 9.89
C ILE A 148 -37.69 46.92 9.28
N HIS A 149 -38.68 47.80 9.42
CA HIS A 149 -38.50 49.24 9.35
C HIS A 149 -39.10 49.84 10.63
N SER A 150 -38.39 49.70 11.76
CA SER A 150 -38.58 50.55 12.93
C SER A 150 -37.39 50.41 13.87
N ASN A 151 -36.90 51.55 14.36
CA ASN A 151 -35.91 51.75 15.43
C ASN A 151 -34.45 51.82 14.91
N HIS A 152 -33.94 52.96 14.40
CA HIS A 152 -33.73 54.27 15.08
C HIS A 152 -32.71 54.09 16.22
N LEU A 153 -31.40 54.24 16.00
CA LEU A 153 -30.53 55.44 15.96
C LEU A 153 -29.47 55.30 17.11
N PRO A 154 -28.33 56.03 17.04
CA PRO A 154 -27.07 55.76 17.73
C PRO A 154 -26.82 56.67 18.96
N ASN A 155 -25.60 56.60 19.49
CA ASN A 155 -24.94 57.43 20.50
C ASN A 155 -25.26 57.10 21.97
N GLN A 156 -24.29 56.51 22.68
CA GLN A 156 -23.23 57.27 23.37
C GLN A 156 -22.01 56.37 23.59
#